data_AF-A0A9X4MU53-F1
#
_entry.id   AF-A0A9X4MU53-F1
#
_cell.length_a   1.000
_cell.length_b   1.000
_cell.length_c   1.000
_cell.angle_alpha   90.00
_cell.angle_beta   90.00
_cell.angle_gamma   90.00
#
_symmetry.space_group_name_H-M   'P 1'
#
loop_
_entity.id
_entity.type
_entity.pdbx_description
1 polymer ?
#
loop_
_entity_poly.entity_id
_entity_poly.type
_entity_poly.pdbx_seq_one_letter_code
_entity_poly.pdbx_strand_id
1 'polypeptide(L)' 'MKKLNWPFFAFSFVVAVVVMYIVMIRQDGATQEQALMNAFGGGVGMVIGLFIYYKYIKKDDDNYDLND' A
#
# COMPACT_ATOMS: atom_id res chain seq x y z
N MET A 1 -13.60 -17.55 1.12
CA MET A 1 -13.21 -16.15 1.44
C MET A 1 -13.38 -15.26 0.21
N LYS A 2 -14.01 -14.09 0.32
CA LYS A 2 -14.17 -13.16 -0.83
C LYS A 2 -12.79 -12.62 -1.22
N LYS A 3 -12.34 -12.92 -2.44
CA LYS A 3 -11.10 -12.39 -3.02
C LYS A 3 -11.16 -10.87 -2.95
N LEU A 4 -10.11 -10.24 -2.43
CA LEU A 4 -10.02 -8.79 -2.45
C LEU A 4 -9.90 -8.36 -3.92
N ASN A 5 -10.89 -7.63 -4.42
CA ASN A 5 -10.98 -7.33 -5.85
C ASN A 5 -9.88 -6.34 -6.26
N TRP A 6 -9.37 -6.47 -7.48
CA TRP A 6 -8.38 -5.59 -8.09
C TRP A 6 -8.61 -4.06 -7.87
N PRO A 7 -9.86 -3.54 -7.89
CA PRO A 7 -10.13 -2.14 -7.60
C PRO A 7 -9.69 -1.69 -6.20
N PHE A 8 -9.65 -2.59 -5.21
CA PHE A 8 -9.19 -2.26 -3.87
C PHE A 8 -7.69 -1.95 -3.85
N PHE A 9 -6.88 -2.69 -4.62
CA PHE A 9 -5.44 -2.43 -4.75
C PHE A 9 -5.16 -1.11 -5.49
N ALA A 10 -5.95 -0.83 -6.53
CA ALA A 10 -5.85 0.44 -7.24
C ALA A 10 -6.26 1.62 -6.33
N PHE A 11 -7.34 1.46 -5.55
CA PHE A 11 -7.79 2.47 -4.61
C PHE A 11 -6.77 2.72 -3.49
N SER A 12 -6.21 1.65 -2.90
CA SER A 12 -5.19 1.79 -1.85
C SER A 12 -3.92 2.46 -2.36
N PHE A 13 -3.50 2.17 -3.59
CA PHE A 13 -2.40 2.88 -4.25
C PHE A 13 -2.68 4.38 -4.37
N VAL A 14 -3.84 4.76 -4.92
CA VAL A 14 -4.20 6.17 -5.12
C VAL A 14 -4.26 6.91 -3.79
N VAL A 15 -4.87 6.31 -2.76
CA VAL A 15 -4.92 6.90 -1.42
C VAL A 15 -3.52 7.08 -0.84
N ALA A 16 -2.66 6.06 -0.94
CA ALA A 16 -1.28 6.14 -0.44
C ALA A 16 -0.48 7.27 -1.11
N VAL A 17 -0.57 7.39 -2.44
CA VAL A 17 0.10 8.45 -3.21
C VAL A 17 -0.41 9.82 -2.77
N VAL A 18 -1.73 10.02 -2.72
CA VAL A 18 -2.32 11.32 -2.37
C VAL A 18 -1.95 11.74 -0.95
N VAL A 19 -2.08 10.83 0.03
CA VAL A 19 -1.74 11.11 1.43
C VAL A 19 -0.26 11.45 1.56
N MET A 20 0.62 10.65 0.97
CA MET A 20 2.06 10.86 1.08
C MET A 20 2.51 12.14 0.36
N TYR A 21 1.90 12.47 -0.77
CA TYR A 21 2.17 13.73 -1.47
C TYR A 21 1.77 14.94 -0.63
N ILE A 22 0.57 14.93 -0.02
CA ILE A 22 0.10 16.00 0.87
C ILE A 22 1.01 16.16 2.09
N VAL A 23 1.50 15.06 2.65
CA VAL A 23 2.42 15.09 3.79
C VAL A 23 3.77 15.70 3.36
N MET A 24 4.32 15.28 2.23
CA MET A 24 5.63 15.73 1.76
C MET A 24 5.63 17.19 1.28
N ILE A 25 4.58 17.64 0.58
CA ILE A 25 4.52 19.04 0.09
C ILE A 25 4.36 20.06 1.21
N ARG A 26 3.95 19.61 2.41
CA ARG A 26 3.87 20.43 3.63
C ARG A 26 5.18 20.45 4.41
N GLN A 27 6.19 19.67 4.01
CA GLN A 27 7.51 19.75 4.64
C GLN A 27 8.32 20.89 4.03
N ASP A 28 8.87 21.74 4.90
CA ASP A 28 9.77 22.81 4.48
C ASP A 28 11.01 22.22 3.78
N GLY A 29 11.26 22.68 2.55
CA GLY A 29 12.42 22.28 1.75
C GLY A 29 12.18 21.14 0.75
N ALA A 30 11.01 20.50 0.75
CA ALA A 30 10.67 19.51 -0.26
C ALA A 30 10.24 20.19 -1.57
N THR A 31 10.90 19.85 -2.69
CA THR A 31 10.42 20.28 -4.01
C THR A 31 9.18 19.47 -4.42
N GLN A 32 8.32 20.03 -5.27
CA GLN A 32 7.15 19.32 -5.79
C GLN A 32 7.53 17.99 -6.46
N GLU A 33 8.64 17.97 -7.19
CA GLU A 33 9.16 16.76 -7.84
C GLU A 33 9.59 15.70 -6.83
N GLN A 34 10.27 16.08 -5.75
CA GLN A 34 10.66 15.17 -4.68
C GLN A 34 9.45 14.64 -3.91
N ALA A 35 8.47 15.49 -3.61
CA ALA A 35 7.24 15.09 -2.95
C ALA A 35 6.47 14.08 -3.82
N LEU A 36 6.40 14.31 -5.13
CA LEU A 36 5.75 13.42 -6.07
C LEU A 36 6.48 12.08 -6.17
N MET A 37 7.81 12.08 -6.32
CA MET A 37 8.61 10.87 -6.43
C MET A 37 8.52 10.00 -5.16
N ASN A 38 8.56 10.62 -3.98
CA ASN A 38 8.35 9.92 -2.71
C ASN A 38 6.93 9.35 -2.60
N ALA A 39 5.92 10.13 -3.00
CA ALA A 39 4.53 9.69 -2.98
C ALA A 39 4.29 8.46 -3.88
N PHE A 40 4.85 8.46 -5.10
CA PHE A 40 4.82 7.29 -5.99
C PHE A 40 5.55 6.10 -5.37
N GLY A 41 6.72 6.32 -4.76
CA GLY A 41 7.47 5.28 -4.04
C GLY A 41 6.64 4.63 -2.93
N GLY A 42 5.96 5.42 -2.10
CA GLY A 42 5.07 4.91 -1.06
C GLY A 42 3.84 4.19 -1.61
N GLY A 43 3.25 4.70 -2.69
CA GLY A 43 2.16 4.02 -3.39
C GLY A 43 2.55 2.62 -3.87
N VAL A 44 3.68 2.51 -4.58
CA VAL A 44 4.20 1.22 -5.08
C VAL A 44 4.54 0.29 -3.91
N GLY A 45 5.20 0.81 -2.87
CA GLY A 45 5.52 0.06 -1.65
C GLY A 45 4.27 -0.53 -0.99
N MET A 46 3.16 0.21 -0.94
CA MET A 46 1.91 -0.25 -0.35
C MET A 46 1.25 -1.37 -1.17
N VAL A 47 1.29 -1.30 -2.51
CA VAL A 47 0.78 -2.37 -3.40
C VAL A 47 1.60 -3.66 -3.22
N ILE A 48 2.92 -3.56 -3.21
CA ILE A 48 3.82 -4.70 -3.00
C ILE A 48 3.61 -5.28 -1.59
N GLY A 49 3.51 -4.44 -0.56
CA GLY A 49 3.24 -4.86 0.81
C GLY A 49 1.92 -5.61 0.93
N LEU A 50 0.84 -5.10 0.34
CA LEU A 50 -0.46 -5.78 0.29
C LEU A 50 -0.35 -7.13 -0.45
N PHE A 51 0.38 -7.20 -1.55
CA PHE A 51 0.58 -8.45 -2.28
C PHE A 51 1.32 -9.50 -1.43
N ILE A 52 2.42 -9.11 -0.77
CA ILE A 52 3.20 -9.99 0.10
C ILE A 52 2.36 -10.44 1.30
N TYR A 53 1.64 -9.52 1.95
CA TYR A 53 0.75 -9.81 3.07
C TYR A 53 -0.30 -10.86 2.69
N TYR A 54 -0.96 -10.70 1.55
CA TYR A 54 -1.96 -11.66 1.09
C TYR A 54 -1.37 -13.01 0.68
N LYS A 55 -0.19 -13.00 0.07
CA LYS A 55 0.41 -14.21 -0.48
C LYS A 55 1.04 -15.10 0.59
N TYR A 56 1.70 -14.49 1.58
CA TYR A 56 2.53 -15.21 2.54
C TYR A 56 1.96 -15.14 3.96
N ILE A 57 1.62 -13.94 4.45
CA ILE A 57 1.23 -13.76 5.86
C ILE A 57 -0.19 -14.26 6.10
N LYS A 58 -1.17 -13.76 5.35
CA LYS A 58 -2.58 -14.14 5.51
C LYS A 58 -2.83 -15.62 5.18
N LYS A 59 -2.06 -16.16 4.24
CA LYS A 59 -2.20 -17.54 3.78
C LYS A 59 -1.69 -18.55 4.80
N ASP A 60 -0.76 -18.15 5.66
CA ASP A 60 -0.32 -18.94 6.80
C ASP A 60 -1.36 -18.88 7.92
N ASP A 61 -1.91 -17.69 8.23
CA ASP A 61 -2.94 -17.51 9.27
C ASP A 61 -4.19 -18.38 9.01
N ASP A 62 -4.66 -18.43 7.77
CA ASP A 62 -5.81 -19.27 7.37
C ASP A 62 -5.50 -20.79 7.40
N ASN A 63 -4.23 -21.21 7.49
CA ASN A 63 -3.83 -22.63 7.61
C ASN A 63 -3.61 -23.07 9.07
N TYR A 64 -3.35 -22.13 9.98
CA TYR A 64 -3.22 -22.44 11.41
C TYR A 64 -4.57 -22.59 12.12
N ASP A 65 -5.65 -22.07 11.54
CA ASP A 65 -7.01 -22.07 12.13
C ASP A 65 -7.89 -23.27 11.70
N LEU A 66 -7.30 -24.31 11.10
CA LEU A 66 -8.00 -25.52 10.64
C LEU A 66 -7.55 -26.81 11.35
N ASN A 67 -6.73 -26.70 12.40
CA ASN A 67 -6.21 -27.85 13.15
C ASN A 67 -6.52 -27.84 14.66
N ASP A 68 -7.41 -26.96 15.14
CA ASP A 68 -7.95 -27.00 16.51
C ASP A 68 -9.44 -27.41 16.53
#